data_AF-A0A951KT41-F1
#
_entry.id   AF-A0A951KT41-F1
#
_cell.length_a   1.000
_cell.length_b   1.000
_cell.length_c   1.000
_cell.angle_alpha   90.00
_cell.angle_beta   90.00
_cell.angle_gamma   90.00
#
_symmetry.space_group_name_H-M   'P 1'
#
loop_
_entity.id
_entity.type
_entity.pdbx_description
1 polymer ?
#
loop_
_entity_poly.entity_id
_entity_poly.type
_entity_poly.pdbx_seq_one_letter_code
_entity_poly.pdbx_strand_id
1 'polypeptide(L)'
;MPWQPPSDRVCELMRAGARQMLDSRGEPSGELLAAVDAATLADQDQALAGDPALVAAMRRSNRANLLFWVQSILRDPAAEVPPNPGPDPLTIARDLVRRGLDEGVLRAWRAGQNASWREWMRIAFGLTSDPDELQALLDYSARSIFTFVDASLAAVSARVRLEREQLTRGTHAQRLETIALLIDGAPIPQRGAETRLGYDLTQPHLAAVIWTEQPVPDAAALQRVAEALAATVGAARPLTVTASTAALWVWVAPNRPPDTRALDSALEQCPDIRVALGPVASGIEGFRRSHLDALAAQRLLMRSSRHVQLANWESIQLTALITHDEPGAREFVQRTLGDLGHAESDLRETV
;
A
#
# COMPACT_ATOMS: atom_id res chain seq x y z
N MET A 1 25.47 -24.05 6.42
CA MET A 1 26.22 -25.31 6.21
C MET A 1 25.91 -25.82 4.80
N PRO A 2 26.82 -26.55 4.14
CA PRO A 2 26.51 -27.17 2.86
C PRO A 2 25.34 -28.16 3.02
N TRP A 3 24.45 -28.20 2.03
CA TRP A 3 23.32 -29.13 2.00
C TRP A 3 23.84 -30.58 2.01
N GLN A 4 23.41 -31.37 2.99
CA GLN A 4 23.81 -32.77 3.12
C GLN A 4 22.69 -33.66 2.56
N PRO A 5 22.94 -34.43 1.49
CA PRO A 5 21.96 -35.35 0.93
C PRO A 5 21.69 -36.52 1.90
N PRO A 6 20.48 -37.08 1.91
CA PRO A 6 20.15 -38.23 2.75
C PRO A 6 20.61 -39.53 2.06
N SER A 7 20.42 -40.67 2.73
CA SER A 7 20.69 -41.98 2.11
C SER A 7 19.71 -42.26 0.96
N ASP A 8 20.09 -43.18 0.06
CA ASP A 8 19.21 -43.63 -1.04
C ASP A 8 17.87 -44.16 -0.50
N ARG A 9 17.91 -44.84 0.65
CA ARG A 9 16.72 -45.35 1.33
C ARG A 9 15.77 -44.22 1.76
N VAL A 10 16.31 -43.16 2.35
CA VAL A 10 15.49 -41.98 2.73
C VAL A 10 14.97 -41.27 1.48
N CYS A 11 15.74 -41.21 0.38
CA CYS A 11 15.25 -40.70 -0.90
C CYS A 11 14.05 -41.48 -1.45
N GLU A 12 14.03 -42.81 -1.32
CA GLU A 12 12.89 -43.65 -1.68
C GLU A 12 11.66 -43.34 -0.82
N LEU A 13 11.86 -43.24 0.50
CA LEU A 13 10.79 -42.92 1.45
C LEU A 13 10.23 -41.52 1.22
N MET A 14 11.07 -40.52 0.95
CA MET A 14 10.66 -39.16 0.58
C MET A 14 9.77 -39.16 -0.66
N ARG A 15 10.14 -39.91 -1.71
CA ARG A 15 9.29 -40.04 -2.91
C ARG A 15 7.98 -40.78 -2.62
N ALA A 16 8.02 -41.83 -1.80
CA ALA A 16 6.83 -42.58 -1.42
C ALA A 16 5.84 -41.70 -0.64
N GLY A 17 6.31 -40.93 0.34
CA GLY A 17 5.51 -39.97 1.09
C GLY A 17 4.95 -38.86 0.21
N ALA A 18 5.78 -38.28 -0.66
CA ALA A 18 5.37 -37.25 -1.62
C ALA A 18 4.24 -37.74 -2.54
N ARG A 19 4.25 -39.00 -2.97
CA ARG A 19 3.14 -39.59 -3.75
C ARG A 19 1.85 -39.74 -2.93
N GLN A 20 1.94 -40.07 -1.64
CA GLN A 20 0.76 -40.17 -0.77
C GLN A 20 0.11 -38.82 -0.47
N MET A 21 0.85 -37.71 -0.62
CA MET A 21 0.29 -36.37 -0.52
C MET A 21 -0.55 -35.98 -1.75
N LEU A 22 -0.48 -36.74 -2.85
CA LEU A 22 -1.21 -36.46 -4.09
C LEU A 22 -2.45 -37.35 -4.23
N ASP A 23 -3.50 -36.79 -4.84
CA ASP A 23 -4.67 -37.51 -5.30
C ASP A 23 -4.43 -38.19 -6.67
N SER A 24 -5.46 -38.85 -7.19
CA SER A 24 -5.38 -39.54 -8.48
C SER A 24 -5.16 -38.63 -9.70
N ARG A 25 -5.30 -37.31 -9.54
CA ARG A 25 -5.06 -36.30 -10.57
C ARG A 25 -3.69 -35.66 -10.44
N GLY A 26 -2.89 -36.07 -9.45
CA GLY A 26 -1.58 -35.48 -9.17
C GLY A 26 -1.67 -34.14 -8.45
N GLU A 27 -2.79 -33.85 -7.79
CA GLU A 27 -3.01 -32.65 -6.99
C GLU A 27 -2.89 -32.95 -5.50
N PRO A 28 -2.52 -31.99 -4.64
CA PRO A 28 -2.45 -32.25 -3.20
C PRO A 28 -3.81 -32.74 -2.67
N SER A 29 -3.79 -33.73 -1.80
CA SER A 29 -5.02 -34.37 -1.31
C SER A 29 -5.96 -33.35 -0.65
N GLY A 30 -7.27 -33.52 -0.87
CA GLY A 30 -8.28 -32.59 -0.37
C GLY A 30 -8.25 -32.43 1.16
N GLU A 31 -7.95 -33.51 1.90
CA GLU A 31 -7.81 -33.50 3.36
C GLU A 31 -6.61 -32.65 3.81
N LEU A 32 -5.44 -32.84 3.18
CA LEU A 32 -4.24 -32.06 3.48
C LEU A 32 -4.48 -30.57 3.18
N LEU A 33 -5.04 -30.25 2.02
CA LEU A 33 -5.34 -28.87 1.65
C LEU A 33 -6.33 -28.22 2.63
N ALA A 34 -7.40 -28.93 2.99
CA ALA A 34 -8.38 -28.42 3.95
C ALA A 34 -7.76 -28.17 5.33
N ALA A 35 -6.86 -29.04 5.79
CA ALA A 35 -6.17 -28.88 7.07
C ALA A 35 -5.22 -27.66 7.06
N VAL A 36 -4.46 -27.48 5.98
CA VAL A 36 -3.56 -26.33 5.81
C VAL A 36 -4.37 -25.03 5.67
N ASP A 37 -5.41 -25.02 4.86
CA ASP A 37 -6.29 -23.86 4.68
C ASP A 37 -6.95 -23.46 6.01
N ALA A 38 -7.52 -24.41 6.75
CA ALA A 38 -8.10 -24.16 8.06
C ALA A 38 -7.07 -23.57 9.04
N ALA A 39 -5.86 -24.13 9.09
CA ALA A 39 -4.80 -23.64 9.97
C ALA A 39 -4.35 -22.23 9.60
N THR A 40 -4.17 -21.94 8.31
CA THR A 40 -3.75 -20.60 7.85
C THR A 40 -4.80 -19.52 8.12
N LEU A 41 -6.08 -19.89 8.22
CA LEU A 41 -7.20 -18.97 8.44
C LEU A 41 -7.64 -18.82 9.92
N ALA A 42 -7.34 -19.79 10.79
CA ALA A 42 -7.90 -19.88 12.14
C ALA A 42 -7.51 -18.72 13.10
N ASP A 43 -6.35 -18.10 12.89
CA ASP A 43 -5.79 -17.07 13.79
C ASP A 43 -5.53 -15.73 13.06
N GLN A 44 -6.25 -15.51 11.93
CA GLN A 44 -6.16 -14.28 11.15
C GLN A 44 -7.14 -13.23 11.65
N ASP A 45 -6.77 -11.95 11.50
CA ASP A 45 -7.64 -10.82 11.82
C ASP A 45 -9.03 -10.96 11.15
N GLN A 46 -10.09 -10.48 11.82
CA GLN A 46 -11.46 -10.48 11.29
C GLN A 46 -11.57 -9.77 9.93
N ALA A 47 -10.71 -8.78 9.67
CA ALA A 47 -10.61 -8.09 8.38
C ALA A 47 -10.14 -9.00 7.24
N LEU A 48 -9.33 -10.02 7.56
CA LEU A 48 -8.77 -11.00 6.62
C LEU A 48 -9.76 -12.14 6.36
N ALA A 49 -10.41 -12.62 7.42
CA ALA A 49 -11.45 -13.65 7.34
C ALA A 49 -12.73 -13.16 6.61
N GLY A 50 -12.99 -11.85 6.61
CA GLY A 50 -14.14 -11.23 5.95
C GLY A 50 -13.95 -10.91 4.45
N ASP A 51 -12.77 -11.12 3.86
CA ASP A 51 -12.48 -10.86 2.44
C ASP A 51 -12.40 -12.19 1.64
N PRO A 52 -13.45 -12.58 0.90
CA PRO A 52 -13.48 -13.83 0.14
C PRO A 52 -12.39 -13.92 -0.94
N ALA A 53 -11.98 -12.79 -1.52
CA ALA A 53 -10.94 -12.76 -2.54
C ALA A 53 -9.56 -13.07 -1.94
N LEU A 54 -9.29 -12.54 -0.75
CA LEU A 54 -8.07 -12.79 -0.01
C LEU A 54 -7.99 -14.25 0.49
N VAL A 55 -9.11 -14.77 1.01
CA VAL A 55 -9.22 -16.20 1.38
C VAL A 55 -8.94 -17.09 0.16
N ALA A 56 -9.55 -16.80 -1.00
CA ALA A 56 -9.30 -17.57 -2.21
C ALA A 56 -7.85 -17.47 -2.70
N ALA A 57 -7.20 -16.31 -2.56
CA ALA A 57 -5.78 -16.13 -2.88
C ALA A 57 -4.87 -16.91 -1.93
N MET A 58 -5.18 -16.95 -0.63
CA MET A 58 -4.45 -17.75 0.36
C MET A 58 -4.51 -19.23 0.03
N ARG A 59 -5.70 -19.76 -0.28
CA ARG A 59 -5.90 -21.16 -0.68
C ARG A 59 -5.11 -21.53 -1.94
N ARG A 60 -5.10 -20.65 -2.94
CA ARG A 60 -4.29 -20.84 -4.17
C ARG A 60 -2.80 -20.90 -3.85
N SER A 61 -2.31 -20.00 -2.99
CA SER A 61 -0.91 -20.00 -2.55
C SER A 61 -0.54 -21.27 -1.80
N ASN A 62 -1.38 -21.72 -0.86
CA ASN A 62 -1.19 -22.97 -0.11
C ASN A 62 -1.07 -24.16 -1.06
N ARG A 63 -2.01 -24.29 -2.00
CA ARG A 63 -1.98 -25.34 -3.03
C ARG A 63 -0.70 -25.27 -3.87
N ALA A 64 -0.35 -24.09 -4.36
CA ALA A 64 0.82 -23.90 -5.22
C ALA A 64 2.13 -24.29 -4.50
N ASN A 65 2.29 -23.92 -3.23
CA ASN A 65 3.49 -24.23 -2.45
C ASN A 65 3.59 -25.73 -2.11
N LEU A 66 2.49 -26.35 -1.70
CA LEU A 66 2.45 -27.79 -1.43
C LEU A 66 2.79 -28.59 -2.69
N LEU A 67 2.14 -28.26 -3.81
CA LEU A 67 2.39 -28.94 -5.07
C LEU A 67 3.84 -28.75 -5.54
N PHE A 68 4.38 -27.54 -5.43
CA PHE A 68 5.75 -27.24 -5.81
C PHE A 68 6.77 -28.05 -4.99
N TRP A 69 6.58 -28.13 -3.66
CA TRP A 69 7.47 -28.91 -2.80
C TRP A 69 7.40 -30.40 -3.15
N VAL A 70 6.18 -30.95 -3.27
CA VAL A 70 5.96 -32.37 -3.63
C VAL A 70 6.63 -32.70 -4.98
N GLN A 71 6.41 -31.88 -6.00
CA GLN A 71 7.01 -32.08 -7.32
C GLN A 71 8.55 -32.00 -7.28
N SER A 72 9.10 -31.13 -6.44
CA SER A 72 10.56 -31.02 -6.25
C SER A 72 11.14 -32.29 -5.64
N ILE A 73 10.49 -32.85 -4.60
CA ILE A 73 10.89 -34.13 -3.98
C ILE A 73 10.76 -35.30 -4.96
N LEU A 74 9.71 -35.33 -5.79
CA LEU A 74 9.55 -36.39 -6.80
C LEU A 74 10.67 -36.34 -7.85
N ARG A 75 11.08 -35.14 -8.25
CA ARG A 75 12.16 -34.93 -9.23
C ARG A 75 13.52 -35.30 -8.66
N ASP A 76 13.88 -34.73 -7.53
CA ASP A 76 15.18 -34.92 -6.88
C ASP A 76 15.05 -34.81 -5.35
N PRO A 77 14.82 -35.94 -4.65
CA PRO A 77 14.60 -35.95 -3.21
C PRO A 77 15.89 -35.67 -2.41
N ALA A 78 17.05 -35.64 -3.04
CA ALA A 78 18.33 -35.35 -2.38
C ALA A 78 18.69 -33.86 -2.45
N ALA A 79 18.09 -33.10 -3.37
CA ALA A 79 18.35 -31.68 -3.57
C ALA A 79 17.59 -30.79 -2.60
N GLU A 80 18.15 -29.62 -2.33
CA GLU A 80 17.44 -28.54 -1.65
C GLU A 80 16.29 -28.04 -2.54
N VAL A 81 15.12 -27.82 -1.94
CA VAL A 81 13.95 -27.31 -2.65
C VAL A 81 14.03 -25.78 -2.71
N PRO A 82 14.15 -25.17 -3.91
CA PRO A 82 14.22 -23.72 -4.03
C PRO A 82 12.87 -23.06 -3.68
N PRO A 83 12.83 -21.74 -3.43
CA PRO A 83 11.56 -21.04 -3.24
C PRO A 83 10.67 -21.19 -4.48
N ASN A 84 9.36 -21.31 -4.27
CA ASN A 84 8.40 -21.45 -5.36
C ASN A 84 8.42 -20.18 -6.25
N PRO A 85 8.76 -20.29 -7.55
CA PRO A 85 8.83 -19.15 -8.45
C PRO A 85 7.46 -18.72 -8.99
N GLY A 86 6.39 -19.46 -8.69
CA GLY A 86 5.04 -19.22 -9.17
C GLY A 86 4.44 -17.89 -8.71
N PRO A 87 3.42 -17.38 -9.41
CA PRO A 87 2.84 -16.06 -9.12
C PRO A 87 1.98 -16.05 -7.85
N ASP A 88 1.40 -17.18 -7.43
CA ASP A 88 0.42 -17.22 -6.32
C ASP A 88 1.02 -16.84 -4.96
N PRO A 89 2.17 -17.41 -4.51
CA PRO A 89 2.79 -17.04 -3.24
C PRO A 89 3.22 -15.57 -3.18
N LEU A 90 3.64 -15.01 -4.33
CA LEU A 90 4.00 -13.60 -4.44
C LEU A 90 2.77 -12.70 -4.38
N THR A 91 1.68 -13.09 -5.05
CA THR A 91 0.44 -12.30 -5.11
C THR A 91 -0.18 -12.15 -3.74
N ILE A 92 -0.35 -13.26 -2.99
CA ILE A 92 -0.93 -13.20 -1.64
C ILE A 92 -0.06 -12.37 -0.69
N ALA A 93 1.27 -12.48 -0.79
CA ALA A 93 2.16 -11.73 0.08
C ALA A 93 2.12 -10.23 -0.21
N ARG A 94 2.08 -9.81 -1.49
CA ARG A 94 1.85 -8.39 -1.84
C ARG A 94 0.54 -7.88 -1.27
N ASP A 95 -0.52 -8.68 -1.40
CA ASP A 95 -1.87 -8.34 -0.96
C ASP A 95 -1.99 -8.18 0.56
N LEU A 96 -1.27 -8.99 1.33
CA LEU A 96 -1.21 -8.87 2.80
C LEU A 96 -0.36 -7.66 3.23
N VAL A 97 0.78 -7.46 2.57
CA VAL A 97 1.67 -6.31 2.83
C VAL A 97 0.98 -4.98 2.52
N ARG A 98 0.24 -4.90 1.40
CA ARG A 98 -0.52 -3.70 1.01
C ARG A 98 -1.60 -3.34 2.03
N ARG A 99 -2.10 -4.33 2.77
CA ARG A 99 -3.10 -4.15 3.82
C ARG A 99 -2.47 -3.89 5.21
N GLY A 100 -1.14 -3.78 5.30
CA GLY A 100 -0.42 -3.52 6.55
C GLY A 100 -0.31 -4.73 7.48
N LEU A 101 -0.56 -5.94 6.97
CA LEU A 101 -0.67 -7.17 7.77
C LEU A 101 0.64 -7.97 7.78
N ASP A 102 1.78 -7.29 7.92
CA ASP A 102 3.12 -7.88 7.82
C ASP A 102 3.33 -9.00 8.88
N GLU A 103 2.83 -8.84 10.11
CA GLU A 103 2.87 -9.88 11.16
C GLU A 103 1.87 -11.03 10.93
N GLY A 104 0.76 -10.75 10.23
CA GLY A 104 -0.24 -11.75 9.85
C GLY A 104 0.29 -12.74 8.81
N VAL A 105 1.17 -12.28 7.91
CA VAL A 105 1.87 -13.13 6.92
C VAL A 105 2.70 -14.19 7.64
N LEU A 106 3.57 -13.79 8.56
CA LEU A 106 4.45 -14.72 9.27
C LEU A 106 3.66 -15.77 10.06
N ARG A 107 2.56 -15.35 10.70
CA ARG A 107 1.66 -16.27 11.41
C ARG A 107 0.97 -17.25 10.47
N ALA A 108 0.45 -16.79 9.33
CA ALA A 108 -0.17 -17.64 8.31
C ALA A 108 0.81 -18.71 7.81
N TRP A 109 2.02 -18.31 7.44
CA TRP A 109 3.04 -19.23 6.94
C TRP A 109 3.45 -20.28 7.98
N ARG A 110 3.65 -19.88 9.24
CA ARG A 110 3.95 -20.82 10.35
C ARG A 110 2.80 -21.78 10.62
N ALA A 111 1.56 -21.30 10.57
CA ALA A 111 0.38 -22.14 10.75
C ALA A 111 0.26 -23.20 9.64
N GLY A 112 0.44 -22.78 8.38
CA GLY A 112 0.45 -23.68 7.23
C GLY A 112 1.59 -24.70 7.27
N GLN A 113 2.80 -24.26 7.67
CA GLN A 113 3.96 -25.13 7.88
C GLN A 113 3.67 -26.19 8.95
N ASN A 114 3.15 -25.80 10.10
CA ASN A 114 2.84 -26.73 11.19
C ASN A 114 1.76 -27.75 10.80
N ALA A 115 0.72 -27.31 10.08
CA ALA A 115 -0.32 -28.20 9.56
C ALA A 115 0.26 -29.21 8.57
N SER A 116 1.08 -28.74 7.63
CA SER A 116 1.75 -29.59 6.63
C SER A 116 2.70 -30.59 7.28
N TRP A 117 3.47 -30.13 8.29
CA TRP A 117 4.39 -30.98 9.04
C TRP A 117 3.69 -32.09 9.83
N ARG A 118 2.57 -31.78 10.48
CA ARG A 118 1.76 -32.78 11.19
C ARG A 118 1.26 -33.87 10.26
N GLU A 119 0.80 -33.48 9.07
CA GLU A 119 0.31 -34.44 8.09
C GLU A 119 1.45 -35.27 7.49
N TRP A 120 2.61 -34.64 7.21
CA TRP A 120 3.80 -35.36 6.78
C TRP A 120 4.27 -36.39 7.81
N MET A 121 4.29 -36.04 9.11
CA MET A 121 4.63 -37.00 10.16
C MET A 121 3.71 -38.21 10.13
N ARG A 122 2.39 -38.00 10.00
CA ARG A 122 1.41 -39.09 9.90
C ARG A 122 1.72 -40.01 8.72
N ILE A 123 2.08 -39.46 7.57
CA ILE A 123 2.50 -40.21 6.38
C ILE A 123 3.80 -40.99 6.67
N ALA A 124 4.81 -40.34 7.24
CA ALA A 124 6.10 -40.95 7.55
C ALA A 124 5.99 -42.19 8.45
N PHE A 125 5.15 -42.13 9.50
CA PHE A 125 4.86 -43.28 10.37
C PHE A 125 4.17 -44.45 9.64
N GLY A 126 3.54 -44.20 8.49
CA GLY A 126 2.96 -45.23 7.63
C GLY A 126 3.93 -45.82 6.59
N LEU A 127 5.13 -45.23 6.42
CA LEU A 127 6.08 -45.63 5.37
C LEU A 127 7.12 -46.66 5.83
N THR A 128 7.49 -46.65 7.11
CA THR A 128 8.48 -47.57 7.67
C THR A 128 8.21 -47.84 9.15
N SER A 129 8.59 -49.02 9.62
CA SER A 129 8.59 -49.40 11.04
C SER A 129 10.00 -49.48 11.62
N ASP A 130 11.04 -49.22 10.82
CA ASP A 130 12.42 -49.14 11.28
C ASP A 130 12.65 -47.78 11.97
N PRO A 131 13.02 -47.75 13.27
CA PRO A 131 13.27 -46.51 14.00
C PRO A 131 14.37 -45.64 13.39
N ASP A 132 15.42 -46.24 12.83
CA ASP A 132 16.57 -45.51 12.27
C ASP A 132 16.19 -44.86 10.94
N GLU A 133 15.44 -45.59 10.09
CA GLU A 133 14.89 -45.02 8.85
C GLU A 133 13.91 -43.89 9.14
N LEU A 134 13.02 -44.07 10.13
CA LEU A 134 12.02 -43.07 10.50
C LEU A 134 12.68 -41.81 11.06
N GLN A 135 13.69 -41.96 11.93
CA GLN A 135 14.44 -40.84 12.47
C GLN A 135 15.12 -40.05 11.34
N ALA A 136 15.83 -40.75 10.44
CA ALA A 136 16.53 -40.12 9.33
C ALA A 136 15.56 -39.43 8.35
N LEU A 137 14.41 -40.06 8.07
CA LEU A 137 13.35 -39.49 7.24
C LEU A 137 12.80 -38.19 7.86
N LEU A 138 12.42 -38.21 9.14
CA LEU A 138 11.85 -37.04 9.82
C LEU A 138 12.86 -35.89 9.94
N ASP A 139 14.11 -36.18 10.30
CA ASP A 139 15.17 -35.15 10.36
C ASP A 139 15.36 -34.47 9.00
N TYR A 140 15.52 -35.26 7.93
CA TYR A 140 15.71 -34.72 6.59
C TYR A 140 14.47 -33.96 6.09
N SER A 141 13.27 -34.48 6.36
CA SER A 141 12.01 -33.85 5.96
C SER A 141 11.83 -32.49 6.64
N ALA A 142 12.12 -32.39 7.93
CA ALA A 142 12.04 -31.13 8.68
C ALA A 142 13.00 -30.11 8.07
N ARG A 143 14.25 -30.50 7.83
CA ARG A 143 15.25 -29.65 7.17
C ARG A 143 14.77 -29.17 5.79
N SER A 144 14.22 -30.07 4.97
CA SER A 144 13.71 -29.74 3.63
C SER A 144 12.53 -28.77 3.67
N ILE A 145 11.50 -29.08 4.44
CA ILE A 145 10.29 -28.25 4.54
C ILE A 145 10.64 -26.87 5.12
N PHE A 146 11.47 -26.81 6.16
CA PHE A 146 11.74 -25.57 6.88
C PHE A 146 12.64 -24.66 6.05
N THR A 147 13.67 -25.22 5.41
CA THR A 147 14.53 -24.46 4.49
C THR A 147 13.74 -23.92 3.30
N PHE A 148 12.83 -24.73 2.73
CA PHE A 148 11.93 -24.28 1.66
C PHE A 148 11.02 -23.12 2.09
N VAL A 149 10.40 -23.22 3.26
CA VAL A 149 9.54 -22.17 3.82
C VAL A 149 10.32 -20.90 4.09
N ASP A 150 11.49 -21.00 4.71
CA ASP A 150 12.36 -19.85 5.00
C ASP A 150 12.85 -19.19 3.72
N ALA A 151 13.28 -19.97 2.72
CA ALA A 151 13.69 -19.46 1.41
C ALA A 151 12.52 -18.78 0.68
N SER A 152 11.32 -19.36 0.75
CA SER A 152 10.10 -18.79 0.15
C SER A 152 9.73 -17.47 0.81
N LEU A 153 9.75 -17.41 2.14
CA LEU A 153 9.49 -16.20 2.90
C LEU A 153 10.55 -15.11 2.62
N ALA A 154 11.82 -15.49 2.51
CA ALA A 154 12.91 -14.58 2.17
C ALA A 154 12.77 -14.04 0.73
N ALA A 155 12.42 -14.90 -0.24
CA ALA A 155 12.19 -14.49 -1.63
C ALA A 155 11.00 -13.53 -1.75
N VAL A 156 9.90 -13.84 -1.06
CA VAL A 156 8.73 -12.97 -0.93
C VAL A 156 9.11 -11.62 -0.31
N SER A 157 9.81 -11.63 0.82
CA SER A 157 10.24 -10.41 1.53
C SER A 157 11.18 -9.57 0.69
N ALA A 158 12.13 -10.21 -0.01
CA ALA A 158 13.04 -9.55 -0.92
C ALA A 158 12.29 -8.94 -2.11
N ARG A 159 11.28 -9.62 -2.65
CA ARG A 159 10.47 -9.10 -3.76
C ARG A 159 9.60 -7.92 -3.33
N VAL A 160 8.96 -8.01 -2.17
CA VAL A 160 8.20 -6.90 -1.55
C VAL A 160 9.13 -5.72 -1.29
N ARG A 161 10.33 -5.96 -0.75
CA ARG A 161 11.34 -4.93 -0.56
C ARG A 161 11.78 -4.34 -1.89
N LEU A 162 12.02 -5.14 -2.93
CA LEU A 162 12.35 -4.65 -4.27
C LEU A 162 11.23 -3.85 -4.89
N GLU A 163 9.96 -4.21 -4.69
CA GLU A 163 8.82 -3.44 -5.17
C GLU A 163 8.66 -2.14 -4.39
N ARG A 164 8.77 -2.18 -3.05
CA ARG A 164 8.84 -0.97 -2.21
C ARG A 164 10.01 -0.10 -2.66
N GLU A 165 11.19 -0.68 -2.86
CA GLU A 165 12.39 0.00 -3.36
C GLU A 165 12.23 0.47 -4.80
N GLN A 166 11.48 -0.17 -5.68
CA GLN A 166 11.22 0.35 -7.03
C GLN A 166 10.23 1.52 -6.99
N LEU A 167 9.31 1.51 -6.03
CA LEU A 167 8.42 2.63 -5.73
C LEU A 167 9.14 3.75 -4.93
N THR A 168 10.24 3.44 -4.24
CA THR A 168 10.95 4.32 -3.29
C THR A 168 12.32 4.80 -3.81
N ARG A 169 13.00 4.06 -4.69
CA ARG A 169 14.33 4.37 -5.24
C ARG A 169 14.20 5.22 -6.48
N GLY A 170 14.49 6.50 -6.28
CA GLY A 170 14.72 7.48 -7.33
C GLY A 170 14.01 8.76 -6.95
N THR A 171 14.76 9.75 -6.44
CA THR A 171 14.35 11.15 -6.14
C THR A 171 13.13 11.35 -5.22
N HIS A 172 12.08 10.53 -5.25
CA HIS A 172 10.82 10.66 -4.52
C HIS A 172 10.94 10.45 -3.01
N ALA A 173 11.67 9.44 -2.51
CA ALA A 173 11.87 9.26 -1.07
C ALA A 173 12.67 10.41 -0.46
N GLN A 174 13.72 10.84 -1.16
CA GLN A 174 14.51 12.00 -0.77
C GLN A 174 13.67 13.28 -0.79
N ARG A 175 12.78 13.43 -1.78
CA ARG A 175 11.80 14.52 -1.85
C ARG A 175 10.81 14.48 -0.69
N LEU A 176 10.21 13.32 -0.40
CA LEU A 176 9.24 13.16 0.69
C LEU A 176 9.86 13.49 2.05
N GLU A 177 11.06 12.99 2.33
CA GLU A 177 11.81 13.32 3.55
C GLU A 177 12.11 14.83 3.63
N THR A 178 12.54 15.45 2.52
CA THR A 178 12.80 16.90 2.47
C THR A 178 11.52 17.69 2.75
N ILE A 179 10.41 17.29 2.14
CA ILE A 179 9.10 17.92 2.32
C ILE A 179 8.63 17.78 3.77
N ALA A 180 8.73 16.59 4.37
CA ALA A 180 8.35 16.37 5.77
C ALA A 180 9.13 17.32 6.69
N LEU A 181 10.45 17.43 6.50
CA LEU A 181 11.28 18.35 7.27
C LEU A 181 10.91 19.83 7.05
N LEU A 182 10.57 20.24 5.83
CA LEU A 182 10.09 21.60 5.54
C LEU A 182 8.72 21.87 6.19
N ILE A 183 7.81 20.89 6.17
CA ILE A 183 6.50 20.99 6.83
C ILE A 183 6.67 21.11 8.34
N ASP A 184 7.57 20.34 8.94
CA ASP A 184 7.83 20.34 10.39
C ASP A 184 8.61 21.59 10.85
N GLY A 185 9.03 22.45 9.92
CA GLY A 185 9.80 23.67 10.23
C GLY A 185 11.23 23.37 10.68
N ALA A 186 11.79 22.22 10.29
CA ALA A 186 13.15 21.86 10.63
C ALA A 186 14.15 22.84 9.98
N PRO A 187 15.26 23.18 10.66
CA PRO A 187 16.27 24.09 10.13
C PRO A 187 17.07 23.42 9.00
N ILE A 188 16.60 23.55 7.77
CA ILE A 188 17.27 23.04 6.56
C ILE A 188 17.73 24.21 5.68
N PRO A 189 18.98 24.20 5.18
CA PRO A 189 19.43 25.18 4.19
C PRO A 189 18.61 25.12 2.90
N GLN A 190 18.00 26.24 2.52
CA GLN A 190 17.10 26.35 1.36
C GLN A 190 17.69 25.74 0.07
N ARG A 191 18.92 26.10 -0.30
CA ARG A 191 19.56 25.57 -1.53
C ARG A 191 19.68 24.04 -1.53
N GLY A 192 19.92 23.45 -0.36
CA GLY A 192 19.97 22.00 -0.20
C GLY A 192 18.60 21.36 -0.39
N ALA A 193 17.56 21.99 0.14
CA ALA A 193 16.18 21.55 -0.08
C ALA A 193 15.78 21.66 -1.56
N GLU A 194 16.02 22.81 -2.21
CA GLU A 194 15.70 23.04 -3.63
C GLU A 194 16.39 22.02 -4.55
N THR A 195 17.66 21.69 -4.28
CA THR A 195 18.41 20.69 -5.06
C THR A 195 17.81 19.30 -4.90
N ARG A 196 17.47 18.89 -3.67
CA ARG A 196 16.84 17.60 -3.38
C ARG A 196 15.43 17.50 -3.97
N LEU A 197 14.71 18.63 -4.01
CA LEU A 197 13.37 18.70 -4.57
C LEU A 197 13.38 18.81 -6.11
N GLY A 198 14.39 19.44 -6.69
CA GLY A 198 14.36 19.89 -8.08
C GLY A 198 13.24 20.93 -8.30
N TYR A 199 12.98 21.74 -7.29
CA TYR A 199 11.88 22.71 -7.22
C TYR A 199 12.37 23.97 -6.50
N ASP A 200 12.11 25.13 -7.09
CA ASP A 200 12.49 26.44 -6.53
C ASP A 200 11.52 26.80 -5.38
N LEU A 201 12.05 27.15 -4.21
CA LEU A 201 11.27 27.51 -3.01
C LEU A 201 11.07 29.03 -2.86
N THR A 202 11.59 29.84 -3.79
CA THR A 202 11.41 31.30 -3.81
C THR A 202 10.18 31.75 -4.59
N GLN A 203 9.69 30.91 -5.50
CA GLN A 203 8.52 31.18 -6.33
C GLN A 203 7.20 31.12 -5.52
N PRO A 204 6.08 31.59 -6.07
CA PRO A 204 4.76 31.30 -5.50
C PRO A 204 4.44 29.80 -5.56
N HIS A 205 3.73 29.31 -4.56
CA HIS A 205 3.38 27.90 -4.41
C HIS A 205 1.87 27.74 -4.27
N LEU A 206 1.31 26.85 -5.07
CA LEU A 206 -0.01 26.28 -4.84
C LEU A 206 0.17 24.79 -4.53
N ALA A 207 -0.17 24.41 -3.31
CA ALA A 207 -0.18 23.01 -2.89
C ALA A 207 -1.54 22.37 -3.14
N ALA A 208 -1.52 21.10 -3.51
CA ALA A 208 -2.69 20.27 -3.65
C ALA A 208 -2.48 18.90 -3.01
N VAL A 209 -3.54 18.38 -2.41
CA VAL A 209 -3.64 16.98 -1.98
C VAL A 209 -4.63 16.30 -2.92
N ILE A 210 -4.18 15.28 -3.63
CA ILE A 210 -4.98 14.52 -4.59
C ILE A 210 -5.13 13.11 -4.04
N TRP A 211 -6.34 12.62 -3.86
CA TRP A 211 -6.56 11.30 -3.27
C TRP A 211 -7.76 10.59 -3.85
N THR A 212 -7.83 9.28 -3.58
CA THR A 212 -8.99 8.44 -3.85
C THR A 212 -9.36 7.63 -2.62
N GLU A 213 -10.64 7.32 -2.48
CA GLU A 213 -11.17 6.44 -1.43
C GLU A 213 -11.41 5.01 -1.95
N GLN A 214 -11.04 4.72 -3.21
CA GLN A 214 -11.24 3.42 -3.80
C GLN A 214 -10.35 2.35 -3.14
N PRO A 215 -10.87 1.13 -2.88
CA PRO A 215 -10.09 0.04 -2.29
C PRO A 215 -8.87 -0.36 -3.13
N VAL A 216 -8.95 -0.16 -4.45
CA VAL A 216 -7.85 -0.37 -5.40
C VAL A 216 -7.57 0.95 -6.12
N PRO A 217 -6.59 1.75 -5.65
CA PRO A 217 -6.25 3.04 -6.24
C PRO A 217 -5.66 2.92 -7.66
N ASP A 218 -6.10 3.79 -8.58
CA ASP A 218 -5.44 4.00 -9.87
C ASP A 218 -4.38 5.10 -9.76
N ALA A 219 -3.11 4.70 -9.59
CA ALA A 219 -1.99 5.63 -9.52
C ALA A 219 -1.81 6.47 -10.79
N ALA A 220 -2.17 5.93 -11.97
CA ALA A 220 -2.07 6.68 -13.22
C ALA A 220 -3.15 7.77 -13.28
N ALA A 221 -4.34 7.51 -12.75
CA ALA A 221 -5.38 8.53 -12.64
C ALA A 221 -4.98 9.67 -11.69
N LEU A 222 -4.41 9.36 -10.52
CA LEU A 222 -3.89 10.38 -9.60
C LEU A 222 -2.83 11.27 -10.28
N GLN A 223 -1.92 10.65 -11.04
CA GLN A 223 -0.89 11.37 -11.79
C GLN A 223 -1.46 12.25 -12.92
N ARG A 224 -2.46 11.75 -13.67
CA ARG A 224 -3.15 12.54 -14.71
C ARG A 224 -3.80 13.80 -14.12
N VAL A 225 -4.44 13.68 -12.95
CA VAL A 225 -5.06 14.83 -12.28
C VAL A 225 -4.00 15.83 -11.79
N ALA A 226 -2.84 15.34 -11.30
CA ALA A 226 -1.72 16.21 -10.94
C ALA A 226 -1.17 17.01 -12.15
N GLU A 227 -1.07 16.37 -13.31
CA GLU A 227 -0.65 17.01 -14.56
C GLU A 227 -1.69 18.01 -15.08
N ALA A 228 -2.97 17.67 -14.99
CA ALA A 228 -4.08 18.57 -15.33
C ALA A 228 -4.06 19.83 -14.45
N LEU A 229 -3.87 19.67 -13.13
CA LEU A 229 -3.71 20.78 -12.20
C LEU A 229 -2.58 21.72 -12.63
N ALA A 230 -1.39 21.19 -12.95
CA ALA A 230 -0.26 22.00 -13.40
C ALA A 230 -0.59 22.78 -14.69
N ALA A 231 -1.30 22.16 -15.63
CA ALA A 231 -1.75 22.81 -16.86
C ALA A 231 -2.73 23.96 -16.59
N THR A 232 -3.65 23.82 -15.62
CA THR A 232 -4.62 24.89 -15.29
C THR A 232 -3.93 26.19 -14.85
N VAL A 233 -2.83 26.09 -14.11
CA VAL A 233 -2.06 27.25 -13.62
C VAL A 233 -0.88 27.64 -14.51
N GLY A 234 -0.72 26.98 -15.67
CA GLY A 234 0.38 27.26 -16.60
C GLY A 234 1.76 26.90 -16.05
N ALA A 235 1.85 25.97 -15.10
CA ALA A 235 3.11 25.51 -14.52
C ALA A 235 3.77 24.48 -15.45
N ALA A 236 5.08 24.63 -15.68
CA ALA A 236 5.82 23.74 -16.59
C ALA A 236 5.94 22.31 -16.08
N ARG A 237 6.19 22.13 -14.77
CA ARG A 237 6.24 20.82 -14.10
C ARG A 237 5.81 20.93 -12.64
N PRO A 238 4.89 20.07 -12.16
CA PRO A 238 4.59 19.96 -10.74
C PRO A 238 5.72 19.25 -9.98
N LEU A 239 5.95 19.65 -8.72
CA LEU A 239 6.62 18.80 -7.73
C LEU A 239 5.58 17.83 -7.18
N THR A 240 5.61 16.58 -7.64
CA THR A 240 4.70 15.52 -7.19
C THR A 240 5.43 14.52 -6.31
N VAL A 241 4.83 14.18 -5.17
CA VAL A 241 5.33 13.16 -4.26
C VAL A 241 4.21 12.24 -3.81
N THR A 242 4.48 10.93 -3.87
CA THR A 242 3.57 9.89 -3.40
C THR A 242 3.56 9.86 -1.88
N ALA A 243 2.48 10.35 -1.27
CA ALA A 243 2.30 10.34 0.18
C ALA A 243 1.78 8.98 0.68
N SER A 244 0.98 8.30 -0.14
CA SER A 244 0.55 6.91 0.07
C SER A 244 0.16 6.29 -1.28
N THR A 245 -0.21 5.01 -1.30
CA THR A 245 -0.75 4.36 -2.52
C THR A 245 -2.03 5.00 -3.04
N ALA A 246 -2.76 5.75 -2.20
CA ALA A 246 -4.04 6.37 -2.53
C ALA A 246 -3.99 7.91 -2.56
N ALA A 247 -2.82 8.52 -2.33
CA ALA A 247 -2.69 9.97 -2.25
C ALA A 247 -1.36 10.51 -2.78
N LEU A 248 -1.45 11.62 -3.51
CA LEU A 248 -0.32 12.44 -3.96
C LEU A 248 -0.36 13.79 -3.26
N TRP A 249 0.82 14.29 -2.90
CA TRP A 249 1.04 15.70 -2.60
C TRP A 249 1.69 16.36 -3.80
N VAL A 250 1.16 17.54 -4.16
CA VAL A 250 1.55 18.25 -5.38
C VAL A 250 1.80 19.71 -5.05
N TRP A 251 2.91 20.26 -5.53
CA TRP A 251 3.15 21.70 -5.54
C TRP A 251 3.36 22.17 -6.98
N VAL A 252 2.68 23.26 -7.33
CA VAL A 252 2.85 23.93 -8.63
C VAL A 252 3.23 25.38 -8.41
N ALA A 253 3.98 25.94 -9.35
CA ALA A 253 4.30 27.35 -9.41
C ALA A 253 3.30 28.03 -10.36
N PRO A 254 2.27 28.71 -9.83
CA PRO A 254 1.24 29.29 -10.69
C PRO A 254 1.79 30.50 -11.45
N ASN A 255 1.68 30.47 -12.78
CA ASN A 255 1.98 31.60 -13.66
C ASN A 255 0.73 32.43 -13.99
N ARG A 256 -0.45 31.90 -13.62
CA ARG A 256 -1.77 32.51 -13.77
C ARG A 256 -2.68 31.96 -12.66
N PRO A 257 -3.80 32.65 -12.33
CA PRO A 257 -4.78 32.11 -11.40
C PRO A 257 -5.30 30.74 -11.88
N PRO A 258 -5.59 29.81 -10.95
CA PRO A 258 -6.08 28.48 -11.29
C PRO A 258 -7.46 28.57 -11.98
N ASP A 259 -7.55 28.00 -13.17
CA ASP A 259 -8.83 27.80 -13.86
C ASP A 259 -9.52 26.57 -13.27
N THR A 260 -10.38 26.80 -12.28
CA THR A 260 -11.11 25.73 -11.58
C THR A 260 -12.05 24.97 -12.51
N ARG A 261 -12.60 25.62 -13.55
CA ARG A 261 -13.50 24.94 -14.51
C ARG A 261 -12.75 23.92 -15.34
N ALA A 262 -11.54 24.25 -15.79
CA ALA A 262 -10.68 23.32 -16.51
C ALA A 262 -10.29 22.12 -15.63
N LEU A 263 -10.08 22.34 -14.34
CA LEU A 263 -9.79 21.27 -13.37
C LEU A 263 -11.02 20.39 -13.12
N ASP A 264 -12.21 20.98 -12.98
CA ASP A 264 -13.47 20.25 -12.84
C ASP A 264 -13.71 19.31 -14.02
N SER A 265 -13.51 19.77 -15.26
CA SER A 265 -13.61 18.92 -16.45
C SER A 265 -12.61 17.75 -16.48
N ALA A 266 -11.44 17.89 -15.87
CA ALA A 266 -10.50 16.78 -15.72
C ALA A 266 -10.95 15.78 -14.64
N LEU A 267 -11.57 16.28 -13.57
CA LEU A 267 -12.13 15.45 -12.49
C LEU A 267 -13.39 14.68 -12.90
N GLU A 268 -14.18 15.20 -13.84
CA GLU A 268 -15.32 14.48 -14.44
C GLU A 268 -14.88 13.16 -15.11
N GLN A 269 -13.66 13.11 -15.65
CA GLN A 269 -13.08 11.89 -16.25
C GLN A 269 -12.54 10.90 -15.19
N CYS A 270 -12.43 11.33 -13.93
CA CYS A 270 -11.90 10.57 -12.81
C CYS A 270 -12.84 10.71 -11.59
N PRO A 271 -14.05 10.12 -11.61
CA PRO A 271 -15.11 10.37 -10.62
C PRO A 271 -14.72 9.99 -9.18
N ASP A 272 -13.73 9.10 -9.04
CA ASP A 272 -13.24 8.59 -7.77
C ASP A 272 -12.05 9.36 -7.19
N ILE A 273 -11.59 10.40 -7.89
CA ILE A 273 -10.50 11.26 -7.45
C ILE A 273 -11.06 12.55 -6.87
N ARG A 274 -10.47 12.97 -5.76
CA ARG A 274 -10.72 14.25 -5.12
C ARG A 274 -9.44 15.07 -5.03
N VAL A 275 -9.59 16.38 -5.00
CA VAL A 275 -8.51 17.36 -4.92
C VAL A 275 -8.86 18.42 -3.88
N ALA A 276 -7.89 18.71 -3.02
CA ALA A 276 -7.94 19.82 -2.08
C ALA A 276 -6.79 20.77 -2.37
N LEU A 277 -7.10 22.05 -2.54
CA LEU A 277 -6.17 23.12 -2.87
C LEU A 277 -5.93 24.04 -1.67
N GLY A 278 -4.67 24.34 -1.41
CA GLY A 278 -4.27 25.42 -0.50
C GLY A 278 -4.35 26.79 -1.16
N PRO A 279 -4.10 27.87 -0.41
CA PRO A 279 -3.90 29.20 -0.98
C PRO A 279 -2.57 29.30 -1.74
N VAL A 280 -2.49 30.23 -2.69
CA VAL A 280 -1.22 30.61 -3.31
C VAL A 280 -0.40 31.41 -2.30
N ALA A 281 0.82 30.95 -2.00
CA ALA A 281 1.71 31.64 -1.06
C ALA A 281 3.18 31.48 -1.47
N SER A 282 4.03 32.46 -1.15
CA SER A 282 5.43 32.49 -1.59
C SER A 282 6.41 32.13 -0.48
N GLY A 283 7.60 31.66 -0.88
CA GLY A 283 8.66 31.31 0.05
C GLY A 283 8.41 29.99 0.79
N ILE A 284 9.38 29.57 1.61
CA ILE A 284 9.32 28.30 2.36
C ILE A 284 8.09 28.22 3.27
N GLU A 285 7.75 29.29 3.97
CA GLU A 285 6.53 29.29 4.80
C GLU A 285 5.27 29.24 3.95
N GLY A 286 5.27 29.85 2.75
CA GLY A 286 4.19 29.71 1.79
C GLY A 286 4.04 28.28 1.27
N PHE A 287 5.15 27.60 0.95
CA PHE A 287 5.19 26.20 0.57
C PHE A 287 4.54 25.29 1.62
N ARG A 288 4.91 25.51 2.89
CA ARG A 288 4.39 24.79 4.06
C ARG A 288 2.91 25.10 4.30
N ARG A 289 2.56 26.39 4.42
CA ARG A 289 1.20 26.84 4.74
C ARG A 289 0.20 26.41 3.68
N SER A 290 0.54 26.53 2.40
CA SER A 290 -0.32 26.09 1.30
C SER A 290 -0.68 24.60 1.46
N HIS A 291 0.28 23.75 1.81
CA HIS A 291 0.02 22.33 2.01
C HIS A 291 -0.80 22.02 3.26
N LEU A 292 -0.49 22.66 4.40
CA LEU A 292 -1.24 22.48 5.64
C LEU A 292 -2.72 22.88 5.47
N ASP A 293 -2.99 23.98 4.77
CA ASP A 293 -4.34 24.44 4.45
C ASP A 293 -5.03 23.48 3.47
N ALA A 294 -4.30 22.91 2.49
CA ALA A 294 -4.82 21.86 1.61
C ALA A 294 -5.21 20.57 2.39
N LEU A 295 -4.41 20.16 3.38
CA LEU A 295 -4.75 19.03 4.27
C LEU A 295 -5.98 19.34 5.12
N ALA A 296 -6.14 20.57 5.61
CA ALA A 296 -7.33 20.99 6.33
C ALA A 296 -8.58 20.93 5.43
N ALA A 297 -8.48 21.42 4.19
CA ALA A 297 -9.52 21.33 3.18
C ALA A 297 -9.87 19.87 2.83
N GLN A 298 -8.87 18.98 2.71
CA GLN A 298 -9.08 17.54 2.52
C GLN A 298 -9.93 16.95 3.65
N ARG A 299 -9.59 17.21 4.91
CA ARG A 299 -10.33 16.68 6.07
C ARG A 299 -11.79 17.13 6.07
N LEU A 300 -12.07 18.36 5.65
CA LEU A 300 -13.43 18.89 5.54
C LEU A 300 -14.17 18.23 4.37
N LEU A 301 -13.50 18.03 3.23
CA LEU A 301 -14.07 17.35 2.08
C LEU A 301 -14.43 15.89 2.38
N MET A 302 -13.58 15.16 3.11
CA MET A 302 -13.83 13.79 3.54
C MET A 302 -15.04 13.64 4.48
N ARG A 303 -15.46 14.73 5.14
CA ARG A 303 -16.64 14.75 6.02
C ARG A 303 -17.91 15.22 5.29
N SER A 304 -17.76 15.69 4.05
CA SER A 304 -18.83 16.25 3.23
C SER A 304 -19.43 15.20 2.29
N SER A 305 -20.59 15.51 1.69
CA SER A 305 -21.27 14.62 0.74
C SER A 305 -20.37 14.17 -0.41
N ARG A 306 -20.53 12.92 -0.86
CA ARG A 306 -19.64 12.28 -1.85
C ARG A 306 -19.49 13.02 -3.19
N HIS A 307 -20.38 13.95 -3.51
CA HIS A 307 -20.46 14.63 -4.81
C HIS A 307 -19.47 15.78 -5.03
N VAL A 308 -18.74 16.25 -4.01
CA VAL A 308 -17.76 17.33 -4.17
C VAL A 308 -16.38 16.74 -4.41
N GLN A 309 -15.82 16.94 -5.61
CA GLN A 309 -14.47 16.45 -5.98
C GLN A 309 -13.38 17.49 -5.78
N LEU A 310 -13.71 18.78 -5.83
CA LEU A 310 -12.76 19.88 -5.69
C LEU A 310 -13.07 20.73 -4.45
N ALA A 311 -12.05 20.93 -3.63
CA ALA A 311 -12.08 21.75 -2.43
C ALA A 311 -10.99 22.82 -2.52
N ASN A 312 -11.33 24.09 -2.35
CA ASN A 312 -10.34 25.14 -2.13
C ASN A 312 -10.45 25.65 -0.68
N TRP A 313 -9.34 26.13 -0.13
CA TRP A 313 -9.36 26.69 1.22
C TRP A 313 -10.31 27.89 1.34
N GLU A 314 -10.35 28.78 0.35
CA GLU A 314 -11.14 30.03 0.39
C GLU A 314 -12.67 29.80 0.35
N SER A 315 -13.18 28.87 -0.47
CA SER A 315 -14.63 28.59 -0.51
C SER A 315 -15.08 27.67 0.63
N ILE A 316 -14.17 26.87 1.21
CA ILE A 316 -14.47 26.05 2.39
C ILE A 316 -14.45 26.88 3.66
N GLN A 317 -13.59 27.91 3.80
CA GLN A 317 -13.60 28.75 5.00
C GLN A 317 -14.98 29.41 5.20
N LEU A 318 -15.60 29.87 4.11
CA LEU A 318 -16.95 30.45 4.10
C LEU A 318 -18.03 29.42 4.44
N THR A 319 -17.95 28.21 3.88
CA THR A 319 -18.92 27.13 4.13
C THR A 319 -18.77 26.51 5.52
N ALA A 320 -17.55 26.35 6.03
CA ALA A 320 -17.24 25.81 7.35
C ALA A 320 -17.55 26.80 8.49
N LEU A 321 -17.28 28.09 8.29
CA LEU A 321 -17.73 29.14 9.21
C LEU A 321 -19.27 29.17 9.30
N ILE A 322 -19.96 29.09 8.16
CA ILE A 322 -21.44 29.09 8.12
C ILE A 322 -22.05 27.80 8.69
N THR A 323 -21.41 26.64 8.53
CA THR A 323 -22.01 25.35 8.96
C THR A 323 -21.60 24.88 10.35
N HIS A 324 -20.49 25.36 10.93
CA HIS A 324 -19.96 24.80 12.18
C HIS A 324 -19.52 25.83 13.26
N ASP A 325 -19.51 27.14 12.98
CA ASP A 325 -19.15 28.17 13.97
C ASP A 325 -19.90 29.50 13.74
N GLU A 326 -21.17 29.52 14.13
CA GLU A 326 -22.07 30.68 14.01
C GLU A 326 -21.52 31.97 14.70
N PRO A 327 -20.85 31.89 15.87
CA PRO A 327 -20.12 33.03 16.44
C PRO A 327 -18.94 33.51 15.57
N GLY A 328 -18.08 32.61 15.09
CA GLY A 328 -16.94 32.95 14.23
C GLY A 328 -17.35 33.52 12.87
N ALA A 329 -18.47 33.06 12.30
CA ALA A 329 -19.06 33.63 11.10
C ALA A 329 -19.52 35.07 11.30
N ARG A 330 -20.11 35.38 12.46
CA ARG A 330 -20.57 36.74 12.81
C ARG A 330 -19.40 37.71 12.98
N GLU A 331 -18.32 37.25 13.60
CA GLU A 331 -17.08 38.03 13.74
C GLU A 331 -16.40 38.28 12.39
N PHE A 332 -16.36 37.27 11.50
CA PHE A 332 -15.83 37.42 10.14
C PHE A 332 -16.64 38.44 9.32
N VAL A 333 -17.97 38.40 9.39
CA VAL A 333 -18.86 39.38 8.75
C VAL A 333 -18.63 40.79 9.30
N GLN A 334 -18.53 40.94 10.63
CA GLN A 334 -18.22 42.23 11.25
C GLN A 334 -16.83 42.75 10.87
N ARG A 335 -15.82 41.89 10.78
CA ARG A 335 -14.47 42.27 10.37
C ARG A 335 -14.37 42.66 8.90
N THR A 336 -15.15 42.00 8.04
CA THR A 336 -15.09 42.19 6.58
C THR A 336 -15.95 43.36 6.12
N LEU A 337 -17.14 43.53 6.71
CA LEU A 337 -18.05 44.63 6.38
C LEU A 337 -17.83 45.86 7.26
N GLY A 338 -17.29 45.73 8.47
CA GLY A 338 -17.09 46.86 9.39
C GLY A 338 -18.36 47.71 9.56
N ASP A 339 -18.23 49.03 9.39
CA ASP A 339 -19.34 49.98 9.48
C ASP A 339 -20.34 49.89 8.32
N LEU A 340 -19.98 49.27 7.18
CA LEU A 340 -20.91 49.03 6.06
C LEU A 340 -22.01 48.02 6.45
N GLY A 341 -21.74 47.15 7.42
CA GLY A 341 -22.73 46.23 8.00
C GLY A 341 -23.89 46.94 8.70
N HIS A 342 -23.76 48.25 8.96
CA HIS A 342 -24.77 49.09 9.61
C HIS A 342 -25.13 50.36 8.80
N ALA A 343 -24.54 50.56 7.62
CA ALA A 343 -24.80 51.71 6.77
C ALA A 343 -26.20 51.68 6.13
N GLU A 344 -26.76 52.87 5.86
CA GLU A 344 -28.03 53.06 5.14
C GLU A 344 -27.95 52.48 3.72
N SER A 345 -29.10 52.05 3.17
CA SER A 345 -29.19 51.28 1.92
C SER A 345 -28.42 51.90 0.76
N ASP A 346 -28.46 53.23 0.66
CA ASP A 346 -27.92 53.98 -0.46
C ASP A 346 -26.38 53.91 -0.49
N LEU A 347 -25.73 53.70 0.66
CA LEU A 347 -24.28 53.49 0.77
C LEU A 347 -23.85 52.05 0.46
N ARG A 348 -24.76 51.07 0.57
CA ARG A 348 -24.47 49.65 0.27
C ARG A 348 -24.56 49.32 -1.22
N GLU A 349 -25.31 50.09 -2.00
CA GLU A 349 -25.48 49.85 -3.45
C GLU A 349 -24.37 50.48 -4.31
N THR A 350 -23.45 51.26 -3.72
CA THR A 350 -22.44 52.03 -4.46
C THR A 350 -21.02 51.45 -4.40
N VAL A 351 -20.80 50.35 -3.65
CA VAL A 351 -19.51 49.65 -3.48
C VAL A 351 -19.66 48.22 -3.92
#